data_AF-A0A350D8Y2-F1
#
_entry.id   AF-A0A350D8Y2-F1
#
_cell.length_a   1.000
_cell.length_b   1.000
_cell.length_c   1.000
_cell.angle_alpha   90.00
_cell.angle_beta   90.00
_cell.angle_gamma   90.00
#
_symmetry.space_group_name_H-M   'P 1'
#
loop_
_entity.id
_entity.type
_entity.pdbx_description
1 polymer ?
#
loop_
_entity_poly.entity_id
_entity_poly.type
_entity_poly.pdbx_seq_one_letter_code
_entity_poly.pdbx_strand_id
1 'polypeptide(L)'
;MFGRILNEAPWVKILLDIGHLFINHTEDYLTHLLLFLSDLGTEIAHLHLSDNRGTGDDHLPLGCGLIDWKKTLETVKRYYNGTITLEVFTPDREYLILSREKLKRWMEGV
;
A
#
# COMPACT_ATOMS: atom_id res chain seq x y z
N MET A 1 -17.39 7.50 2.00
CA MET A 1 -17.86 6.26 2.65
C MET A 1 -17.14 6.02 3.98
N PHE A 2 -15.80 5.92 4.00
CA PHE A 2 -15.01 5.66 5.21
C PHE A 2 -15.25 6.64 6.37
N GLY A 3 -15.27 7.96 6.10
CA GLY A 3 -15.50 8.96 7.15
C GLY A 3 -16.83 8.77 7.92
N ARG A 4 -17.88 8.29 7.25
CA ARG A 4 -19.15 7.96 7.92
C ARG A 4 -18.99 6.76 8.87
N ILE A 5 -18.33 5.69 8.41
CA ILE A 5 -18.09 4.49 9.22
C ILE A 5 -17.24 4.83 10.44
N LEU A 6 -16.17 5.61 10.26
CA LEU A 6 -15.29 6.04 11.35
C LEU A 6 -16.01 6.94 12.36
N ASN A 7 -16.94 7.80 11.91
CA ASN A 7 -17.75 8.60 12.80
C ASN A 7 -18.77 7.77 13.60
N GLU A 8 -19.41 6.79 12.96
CA GLU A 8 -20.39 5.91 13.62
C GLU A 8 -19.72 4.84 14.52
N ALA A 9 -18.47 4.45 14.24
CA ALA A 9 -17.73 3.44 14.97
C ALA A 9 -16.25 3.87 15.19
N PRO A 10 -15.97 4.85 16.07
CA PRO A 10 -14.63 5.45 16.21
C PRO A 10 -13.54 4.51 16.74
N TRP A 11 -13.89 3.30 17.18
CA TRP A 11 -12.94 2.27 17.60
C TRP A 11 -12.38 1.45 16.43
N VAL A 12 -12.96 1.54 15.23
CA VAL A 12 -12.42 0.86 14.04
C VAL A 12 -11.35 1.71 13.39
N LYS A 13 -10.41 1.06 12.70
CA LYS A 13 -9.33 1.72 11.97
C LYS A 13 -9.24 1.18 10.55
N ILE A 14 -8.52 1.89 9.70
CA ILE A 14 -8.34 1.54 8.29
C ILE A 14 -7.10 0.66 8.14
N LEU A 15 -7.28 -0.41 7.37
CA LEU A 15 -6.19 -1.10 6.71
C LEU A 15 -6.20 -0.63 5.26
N LEU A 16 -5.13 0.01 4.82
CA LEU A 16 -5.01 0.47 3.44
C LEU A 16 -4.19 -0.54 2.63
N ASP A 17 -4.82 -1.09 1.60
CA ASP A 17 -4.18 -1.93 0.61
C ASP A 17 -3.78 -1.10 -0.62
N ILE A 18 -2.47 -1.04 -0.90
CA ILE A 18 -1.93 -0.25 -2.01
C ILE A 18 -2.13 -0.95 -3.36
N GLY A 19 -2.10 -2.28 -3.39
CA GLY A 19 -2.35 -3.04 -4.61
C GLY A 19 -3.76 -2.80 -5.12
N HIS A 20 -4.74 -2.86 -4.22
CA HIS A 20 -6.15 -2.60 -4.54
C HIS A 20 -6.39 -1.15 -4.97
N LEU A 21 -5.73 -0.19 -4.32
CA LEU A 21 -5.80 1.21 -4.74
C LEU A 21 -5.29 1.36 -6.18
N PHE A 22 -4.18 0.72 -6.52
CA PHE A 22 -3.59 0.78 -7.86
C PHE A 22 -4.49 0.19 -8.93
N ILE A 23 -5.16 -0.94 -8.66
CA ILE A 23 -6.11 -1.55 -9.61
C ILE A 23 -7.22 -0.56 -10.00
N ASN A 24 -7.74 0.19 -9.03
CA ASN A 24 -8.85 1.12 -9.27
C ASN A 24 -8.43 2.44 -9.91
N HIS A 25 -7.14 2.79 -9.84
CA HIS A 25 -6.60 4.11 -10.20
C HIS A 25 -5.28 4.03 -10.96
N THR A 26 -5.11 3.04 -11.84
CA THR A 26 -3.79 2.69 -12.41
C THR A 26 -3.00 3.88 -12.98
N GLU A 27 -3.66 4.83 -13.65
CA GLU A 27 -2.99 6.00 -14.25
C GLU A 27 -2.68 7.14 -13.26
N ASP A 28 -3.47 7.29 -12.19
CA ASP A 28 -3.43 8.43 -11.28
C ASP A 28 -3.39 8.05 -9.78
N TYR A 29 -3.02 6.80 -9.48
CA TYR A 29 -3.09 6.23 -8.13
C TYR A 29 -2.31 7.03 -7.09
N LEU A 30 -1.19 7.68 -7.46
CA LEU A 30 -0.42 8.51 -6.52
C LEU A 30 -1.22 9.73 -6.05
N THR A 31 -2.02 10.31 -6.94
CA THR A 31 -2.93 11.41 -6.60
C THR A 31 -4.01 10.91 -5.65
N HIS A 32 -4.64 9.78 -5.98
CA HIS A 32 -5.65 9.16 -5.12
C HIS A 32 -5.10 8.72 -3.76
N LEU A 33 -3.89 8.17 -3.73
CA LEU A 33 -3.16 7.83 -2.51
C LEU A 33 -2.93 9.06 -1.65
N LEU A 34 -2.42 10.14 -2.23
CA LEU A 34 -2.16 11.38 -1.51
C LEU A 34 -3.44 11.99 -0.94
N LEU A 35 -4.53 12.01 -1.72
CA LEU A 35 -5.84 12.49 -1.27
C LEU A 35 -6.36 11.64 -0.11
N PHE A 36 -6.29 10.31 -0.22
CA PHE A 36 -6.72 9.39 0.82
C PHE A 36 -5.90 9.57 2.11
N LEU A 37 -4.58 9.65 2.00
CA LEU A 37 -3.69 9.85 3.16
C LEU A 37 -3.87 11.22 3.81
N SER A 38 -4.14 12.26 3.02
CA SER A 38 -4.37 13.60 3.56
C SER A 38 -5.69 13.69 4.32
N ASP A 39 -6.71 12.95 3.91
CA ASP A 39 -8.03 12.93 4.55
C ASP A 39 -8.08 11.96 5.75
N LEU A 40 -7.51 10.77 5.60
CA LEU A 40 -7.72 9.64 6.52
C LEU A 40 -6.43 9.02 7.07
N GLY A 41 -5.26 9.63 6.84
CA GLY A 41 -3.96 9.06 7.23
C GLY A 41 -3.85 8.75 8.73
N THR A 42 -4.45 9.58 9.59
CA THR A 42 -4.47 9.35 11.06
C THR A 42 -5.33 8.17 11.50
N GLU A 43 -6.20 7.69 10.62
CA GLU A 43 -7.10 6.57 10.86
C GLU A 43 -6.55 5.24 10.34
N ILE A 44 -5.40 5.27 9.66
CA ILE A 44 -4.72 4.07 9.17
C ILE A 44 -3.98 3.39 10.33
N ALA A 45 -4.33 2.13 10.59
CA ALA A 45 -3.65 1.29 11.57
C ALA A 45 -2.67 0.30 10.93
N HIS A 46 -2.87 -0.06 9.66
CA HIS A 46 -2.05 -1.04 8.98
C HIS A 46 -2.01 -0.84 7.46
N LEU A 47 -0.94 -1.31 6.82
CA LEU A 47 -0.79 -1.32 5.37
C LEU A 47 -0.56 -2.72 4.84
N HIS A 48 -1.20 -3.02 3.71
CA HIS A 48 -0.90 -4.18 2.88
C HIS A 48 -0.22 -3.73 1.59
N LEU A 49 0.90 -4.37 1.26
CA LEU A 49 1.65 -4.11 0.04
C LEU A 49 1.73 -5.38 -0.80
N SER A 50 1.27 -5.27 -2.03
CA SER A 50 1.46 -6.23 -3.11
C SER A 50 1.61 -5.44 -4.41
N ASP A 51 2.41 -5.94 -5.35
CA ASP A 51 2.56 -5.29 -6.65
C ASP A 51 1.48 -5.77 -7.62
N ASN A 52 1.21 -4.97 -8.65
CA ASN A 52 0.07 -5.22 -9.52
C ASN A 52 0.27 -4.68 -10.94
N ARG A 53 -0.48 -5.24 -11.90
CA ARG A 53 -0.52 -4.80 -13.31
C ARG A 53 -1.68 -3.85 -13.63
N GLY A 54 -2.56 -3.59 -12.66
CA GLY A 54 -3.71 -2.71 -12.79
C GLY A 54 -4.97 -3.37 -13.34
N THR A 55 -4.89 -4.64 -13.75
CA THR A 55 -6.00 -5.35 -14.44
C THR A 55 -6.71 -6.38 -13.59
N GLY A 56 -6.19 -6.69 -12.40
CA GLY A 56 -6.71 -7.76 -11.54
C GLY A 56 -5.95 -7.82 -10.22
N ASP A 57 -6.42 -8.66 -9.30
CA ASP A 57 -5.85 -8.77 -7.96
C ASP A 57 -4.69 -9.79 -7.91
N ASP A 58 -3.60 -9.47 -8.62
CA ASP A 58 -2.51 -10.41 -8.92
C ASP A 58 -1.60 -10.72 -7.71
N HIS A 59 -1.55 -9.84 -6.70
CA HIS A 59 -0.65 -9.93 -5.53
C HIS A 59 0.82 -10.28 -5.87
N LEU A 60 1.40 -9.57 -6.85
CA LEU A 60 2.73 -9.84 -7.36
C LEU A 60 3.83 -9.49 -6.34
N PRO A 61 5.02 -10.13 -6.45
CA PRO A 61 6.21 -9.70 -5.73
C PRO A 61 6.54 -8.23 -6.01
N LEU A 62 7.08 -7.53 -5.02
CA LEU A 62 7.39 -6.10 -5.16
C LEU A 62 8.43 -5.83 -6.26
N GLY A 63 8.13 -4.86 -7.11
CA GLY A 63 8.91 -4.48 -8.29
C GLY A 63 8.76 -5.43 -9.48
N CYS A 64 7.71 -6.24 -9.51
CA CYS A 64 7.35 -7.08 -10.66
C CYS A 64 6.08 -6.60 -11.37
N GLY A 65 5.38 -5.61 -10.81
CA GLY A 65 4.24 -4.94 -11.42
C GLY A 65 4.59 -3.53 -11.89
N LEU A 66 3.59 -2.66 -11.86
CA LEU A 66 3.65 -1.29 -12.39
C LEU A 66 3.64 -0.21 -11.29
N ILE A 67 3.54 -0.60 -10.02
CA ILE A 67 3.53 0.35 -8.91
C ILE A 67 4.93 0.97 -8.74
N ASP A 68 5.00 2.31 -8.71
CA ASP A 68 6.22 3.06 -8.38
C ASP A 68 6.39 3.07 -6.86
N TRP A 69 6.99 1.99 -6.35
CA TRP A 69 7.15 1.77 -4.92
C TRP A 69 7.96 2.85 -4.22
N LYS A 70 8.94 3.47 -4.89
CA LYS A 70 9.73 4.54 -4.25
C LYS A 70 8.84 5.75 -3.97
N LYS A 71 8.16 6.28 -4.99
CA LYS A 71 7.24 7.43 -4.81
C LYS A 71 6.07 7.11 -3.89
N THR A 72 5.58 5.87 -3.94
CA THR A 72 4.52 5.38 -3.05
C THR A 72 4.98 5.44 -1.60
N LEU A 73 6.14 4.88 -1.28
CA LEU A 73 6.67 4.86 0.09
C LEU A 73 7.04 6.27 0.57
N GLU A 74 7.64 7.11 -0.27
CA GLU A 74 7.86 8.55 0.01
C GLU A 74 6.56 9.28 0.36
N THR A 75 5.48 8.94 -0.33
CA THR A 75 4.17 9.54 -0.07
C THR A 75 3.58 9.03 1.23
N VAL A 76 3.56 7.71 1.43
CA VAL A 76 3.03 7.06 2.64
C VAL A 76 3.77 7.50 3.89
N LYS A 77 5.11 7.57 3.86
CA LYS A 77 5.95 7.87 5.02
C LYS A 77 5.62 9.20 5.69
N ARG A 78 5.13 10.17 4.91
CA ARG A 78 4.71 11.50 5.40
C ARG A 78 3.49 11.44 6.33
N TYR A 79 2.66 10.39 6.20
CA TYR A 79 1.38 10.27 6.91
C TYR A 79 1.30 9.04 7.81
N TYR A 80 2.17 8.04 7.59
CA TYR A 80 2.11 6.76 8.28
C TYR A 80 3.51 6.20 8.58
N ASN A 81 3.71 5.74 9.83
CA ASN A 81 4.96 5.14 10.31
C ASN A 81 4.71 3.85 11.11
N GLY A 82 3.61 3.15 10.82
CA GLY A 82 3.23 1.91 11.49
C GLY A 82 3.76 0.65 10.79
N THR A 83 3.04 -0.45 10.96
CA THR A 83 3.40 -1.77 10.43
C THR A 83 2.92 -1.99 9.00
N ILE A 84 3.57 -2.93 8.31
CA ILE A 84 3.28 -3.33 6.94
C ILE A 84 3.21 -4.86 6.88
N THR A 85 2.27 -5.41 6.12
CA THR A 85 2.26 -6.81 5.68
C THR A 85 2.53 -6.87 4.18
N LEU A 86 3.39 -7.82 3.77
CA LEU A 86 3.63 -8.11 2.36
C LEU A 86 2.74 -9.27 1.92
N GLU A 87 1.85 -9.00 0.96
CA GLU A 87 0.93 -9.99 0.41
C GLU A 87 1.41 -10.43 -0.98
N VAL A 88 2.39 -11.33 -0.98
CA VAL A 88 3.02 -11.85 -2.20
C VAL A 88 2.54 -13.28 -2.43
N PHE A 89 1.65 -13.48 -3.41
CA PHE A 89 0.97 -14.76 -3.63
C PHE A 89 1.65 -15.58 -4.70
N THR A 90 2.59 -16.41 -4.23
CA THR A 90 3.36 -17.32 -5.07
C THR A 90 3.73 -18.57 -4.25
N PRO A 91 3.81 -19.75 -4.88
CA PRO A 91 4.28 -20.95 -4.20
C PRO A 91 5.75 -20.84 -3.78
N ASP A 92 6.55 -20.03 -4.48
CA ASP A 92 7.97 -19.86 -4.19
C ASP A 92 8.21 -18.73 -3.18
N ARG A 93 8.59 -19.11 -1.96
CA ARG A 93 8.81 -18.18 -0.84
C ARG A 93 10.00 -17.26 -1.02
N GLU A 94 10.93 -17.54 -1.93
CA GLU A 94 12.08 -16.66 -2.18
C GLU A 94 11.64 -15.29 -2.69
N TYR A 95 10.55 -15.21 -3.45
CA TYR A 95 10.00 -13.94 -3.91
C TYR A 95 9.45 -13.06 -2.77
N LEU A 96 8.91 -13.65 -1.70
CA LEU A 96 8.48 -12.91 -0.52
C LEU A 96 9.69 -12.33 0.22
N ILE A 97 10.76 -13.12 0.37
CA ILE A 97 12.02 -12.67 0.98
C ILE A 97 12.62 -11.54 0.15
N LEU A 98 12.70 -11.71 -1.17
CA LEU A 98 13.19 -10.67 -2.09
C LEU A 98 12.37 -9.38 -1.99
N SER A 99 11.05 -9.49 -1.90
CA SER A 99 10.14 -8.35 -1.74
C SER A 99 10.43 -7.59 -0.44
N ARG A 100 10.64 -8.30 0.68
CA ARG A 100 11.04 -7.70 1.96
C ARG A 100 12.38 -6.96 1.86
N GLU A 101 13.37 -7.55 1.22
CA GLU A 101 14.69 -6.91 1.08
C GLU A 101 14.67 -5.72 0.10
N LYS A 102 13.82 -5.74 -0.93
CA LYS A 102 13.54 -4.55 -1.75
C LYS A 102 12.88 -3.45 -0.92
N LEU A 103 11.83 -3.77 -0.16
CA LEU A 103 11.13 -2.81 0.68
C LEU A 103 12.08 -2.12 1.65
N LYS A 104 12.92 -2.88 2.38
CA LYS A 104 13.92 -2.30 3.29
C LYS A 104 14.85 -1.30 2.58
N ARG A 105 15.41 -1.69 1.44
CA ARG A 105 16.31 -0.82 0.66
C ARG A 105 15.63 0.44 0.17
N TRP A 106 14.35 0.37 -0.22
CA TRP A 106 13.61 1.57 -0.60
C TRP A 106 13.33 2.46 0.62
N MET A 107 13.00 1.87 1.77
CA MET A 107 12.76 2.60 3.01
C MET A 107 14.02 3.24 3.62
N GLU A 108 15.23 2.77 3.30
CA GLU A 108 16.48 3.45 3.70
C GLU A 108 16.65 4.82 3.02
N GLY A 109 15.99 5.03 1.87
CA GLY A 109 16.06 6.27 1.10
C GLY A 109 14.90 7.24 1.36
N VAL A 110 14.02 6.94 2.32
CA VAL A 110 12.76 7.65 2.57
C VAL A 110 12.59 8.01 4.04
#